data_AF-A0A7Y2D981-F1
#
_entry.id   AF-A0A7Y2D981-F1
#
_cell.length_a   1.000
_cell.length_b   1.000
_cell.length_c   1.000
_cell.angle_alpha   90.00
_cell.angle_beta   90.00
_cell.angle_gamma   90.00
#
_symmetry.space_group_name_H-M   'P 1'
#
loop_
_entity.id
_entity.type
_entity.pdbx_description
1 polymer ?
#
loop_
_entity_poly.entity_id
_entity_poly.type
_entity_poly.pdbx_seq_one_letter_code
_entity_poly.pdbx_strand_id
1 'polypeptide(L)'
;MADADAVEDAAPEQDDAAELEEAAAEPVVETEFGVPGTTSRGNNGGQKVLHPSADGLLELAGMLADAGWEFSGLYGVDYLTHPGRTDLPATVPAERFEVVITLINRTERSRLRLRVQVPADEPEVNSLSEIWPGTEASERE
;
A
#
# COMPACT_ATOMS: atom_id res chain seq x y z
N MET A 1 -61.30 40.26 17.81
CA MET A 1 -60.60 39.59 18.92
C MET A 1 -60.95 38.11 18.81
N ALA A 2 -60.02 37.33 18.23
CA ALA A 2 -60.07 35.88 17.92
C ALA A 2 -61.19 35.45 16.94
N ASP A 3 -61.08 34.51 15.99
CA ASP A 3 -60.22 33.34 15.75
C ASP A 3 -60.25 33.06 14.22
N ALA A 4 -59.09 32.85 13.56
CA ALA A 4 -58.56 31.56 13.09
C ALA A 4 -59.11 31.06 11.73
N ASP A 5 -58.37 31.40 10.68
CA ASP A 5 -58.44 30.82 9.34
C ASP A 5 -57.55 29.57 9.29
N ALA A 6 -58.08 28.47 8.77
CA ALA A 6 -57.40 27.19 8.66
C ALA A 6 -57.24 26.86 7.17
N VAL A 7 -56.00 26.91 6.63
CA VAL A 7 -55.69 26.34 5.31
C VAL A 7 -54.24 25.84 5.24
N GLU A 8 -54.14 24.55 4.92
CA GLU A 8 -53.06 23.78 4.27
C GLU A 8 -51.62 23.79 4.80
N ASP A 9 -51.29 22.63 5.37
CA ASP A 9 -49.97 22.00 5.39
C ASP A 9 -49.42 21.86 3.95
N ALA A 10 -48.41 22.65 3.63
CA ALA A 10 -47.63 22.55 2.40
C ALA A 10 -46.15 22.61 2.77
N ALA A 11 -45.50 21.45 2.74
CA ALA A 11 -44.04 21.35 2.76
C ALA A 11 -43.43 22.04 1.53
N PRO A 12 -42.20 22.53 1.66
CA PRO A 12 -41.23 22.24 0.62
C PRO A 12 -39.96 21.61 1.21
N GLU A 13 -39.53 20.56 0.51
CA GLU A 13 -38.21 19.95 0.58
C GLU A 13 -37.12 21.01 0.33
N GLN A 14 -36.10 21.02 1.18
CA GLN A 14 -34.79 21.55 0.80
C GLN A 14 -33.74 20.46 1.03
N ASP A 15 -33.46 19.82 -0.10
CA ASP A 15 -32.19 19.27 -0.55
C ASP A 15 -30.98 19.96 0.10
N ASP A 16 -30.22 19.21 0.89
CA ASP A 16 -28.86 19.59 1.30
C ASP A 16 -28.02 18.31 1.32
N ALA A 17 -27.74 17.81 0.10
CA ALA A 17 -26.69 16.84 -0.12
C ALA A 17 -25.34 17.51 0.18
N ALA A 18 -24.91 17.42 1.43
CA ALA A 18 -23.55 17.79 1.82
C ALA A 18 -22.58 16.79 1.16
N GLU A 19 -22.07 17.18 -0.01
CA GLU A 19 -20.95 16.57 -0.70
C GLU A 19 -19.72 16.73 0.21
N LEU A 20 -19.45 15.71 1.02
CA LEU A 20 -18.20 15.60 1.77
C LEU A 20 -17.12 15.23 0.77
N GLU A 21 -16.52 16.25 0.17
CA GLU A 21 -15.30 16.13 -0.59
C GLU A 21 -14.18 15.73 0.39
N GLU A 22 -14.04 14.41 0.56
CA GLU A 22 -12.97 13.81 1.32
C GLU A 22 -11.66 14.10 0.58
N ALA A 23 -11.03 15.20 0.97
CA ALA A 23 -9.68 15.56 0.54
C ALA A 23 -8.76 14.38 0.84
N ALA A 24 -8.49 13.58 -0.19
CA ALA A 24 -7.53 12.50 -0.16
C ALA A 24 -6.18 13.12 0.19
N ALA A 25 -5.77 12.97 1.46
CA ALA A 25 -4.48 13.43 1.93
C ALA A 25 -3.40 12.79 1.05
N GLU A 26 -2.65 13.60 0.30
CA GLU A 26 -1.52 13.10 -0.47
C GLU A 26 -0.56 12.40 0.50
N PRO A 27 -0.23 11.11 0.27
CA PRO A 27 0.60 10.38 1.21
C PRO A 27 1.99 11.02 1.20
N VAL A 28 2.45 11.43 2.39
CA VAL A 28 3.82 11.88 2.62
C VAL A 28 4.76 10.75 2.21
N VAL A 29 5.45 10.90 1.08
CA VAL A 29 6.42 9.93 0.59
C VAL A 29 7.73 10.18 1.33
N GLU A 30 7.94 9.46 2.44
CA GLU A 30 9.25 9.43 3.08
C GLU A 30 10.17 8.59 2.19
N THR A 31 11.26 9.18 1.69
CA THR A 31 12.23 8.45 0.87
C THR A 31 13.23 7.80 1.81
N GLU A 32 13.18 6.48 1.92
CA GLU A 32 14.07 5.72 2.78
C GLU A 32 14.79 4.69 1.94
N PHE A 33 16.11 4.53 2.15
CA PHE A 33 16.97 3.72 1.28
C PHE A 33 16.88 4.11 -0.21
N GLY A 34 16.51 5.36 -0.51
CA GLY A 34 16.36 5.84 -1.89
C GLY A 34 15.07 5.41 -2.59
N VAL A 35 14.13 4.75 -1.91
CA VAL A 35 12.87 4.28 -2.50
C VAL A 35 11.64 4.93 -1.86
N PRO A 36 10.52 5.06 -2.59
CA PRO A 36 9.28 5.59 -2.04
C PRO A 36 8.80 4.76 -0.84
N GLY A 37 8.54 5.42 0.27
CA GLY A 37 7.98 4.84 1.49
C GLY A 37 6.54 5.31 1.74
N THR A 38 5.70 4.39 2.22
CA THR A 38 4.38 4.70 2.77
C THR A 38 4.18 4.02 4.11
N THR A 39 3.20 4.49 4.87
CA THR A 39 2.72 3.80 6.06
C THR A 39 1.38 3.15 5.74
N SER A 40 1.28 1.83 5.92
CA SER A 40 0.02 1.11 5.78
C SER A 40 -1.00 1.58 6.82
N ARG A 41 -2.24 1.81 6.40
CA ARG A 41 -3.35 2.19 7.28
C ARG A 41 -3.73 0.98 8.14
N GLY A 42 -3.53 1.06 9.46
CA GLY A 42 -3.92 0.01 10.39
C GLY A 42 -4.03 0.51 11.83
N ASN A 43 -4.87 -0.16 12.63
CA ASN A 43 -5.31 0.30 13.96
C ASN A 43 -4.20 0.40 15.03
N ASN A 44 -2.97 -0.02 14.72
CA ASN A 44 -1.83 -0.09 15.65
C ASN A 44 -0.59 0.69 15.15
N GLY A 45 -0.76 1.93 14.69
CA GLY A 45 0.38 2.80 14.31
C GLY A 45 0.99 2.53 12.93
N GLY A 46 0.31 1.71 12.11
CA GLY A 46 0.70 1.40 10.73
C GLY A 46 1.95 0.52 10.59
N GLN A 47 2.10 -0.11 9.44
CA GLN A 47 3.31 -0.85 9.07
C GLN A 47 4.03 -0.07 7.97
N LYS A 48 5.35 0.09 8.09
CA LYS A 48 6.18 0.71 7.06
C LYS A 48 6.21 -0.15 5.80
N VAL A 49 6.03 0.49 4.64
CA VAL A 49 6.01 -0.14 3.33
C VAL A 49 6.97 0.63 2.42
N LEU A 50 7.88 -0.08 1.76
CA LEU A 50 8.73 0.48 0.70
C LEU A 50 8.28 -0.06 -0.65
N HIS A 51 8.43 0.76 -1.69
CA HIS A 51 8.01 0.45 -3.05
C HIS A 51 9.18 0.49 -4.04
N PRO A 52 10.12 -0.48 -3.96
CA PRO A 52 11.20 -0.58 -4.94
C PRO A 52 10.65 -0.98 -6.33
N SER A 53 11.39 -0.62 -7.38
CA SER A 53 11.20 -1.24 -8.70
C SER A 53 11.71 -2.68 -8.69
N ALA A 54 11.28 -3.48 -9.68
CA ALA A 54 11.78 -4.86 -9.86
C ALA A 54 13.32 -4.90 -10.00
N ASP A 55 13.89 -3.99 -10.78
CA ASP A 55 15.34 -3.87 -10.97
C ASP A 55 16.09 -3.44 -9.69
N GLY A 56 15.50 -2.53 -8.91
CA GLY A 56 16.11 -1.99 -7.69
C GLY A 56 15.95 -2.89 -6.46
N LEU A 57 15.17 -3.97 -6.56
CA LEU A 57 14.84 -4.83 -5.42
C LEU A 57 16.09 -5.47 -4.81
N LEU A 58 16.99 -6.00 -5.64
CA LEU A 58 18.16 -6.77 -5.17
C LEU A 58 19.13 -5.88 -4.40
N GLU A 59 19.40 -4.68 -4.90
CA GLU A 59 20.24 -3.68 -4.23
C GLU A 59 19.63 -3.27 -2.88
N LEU A 60 18.33 -2.97 -2.86
CA LEU A 60 17.62 -2.63 -1.63
C LEU A 60 17.67 -3.78 -0.61
N ALA A 61 17.46 -5.01 -1.06
CA ALA A 61 17.52 -6.19 -0.20
C ALA A 61 18.90 -6.34 0.46
N GLY A 62 19.99 -6.07 -0.26
CA GLY A 62 21.34 -6.06 0.29
C GLY A 62 21.51 -5.03 1.40
N MET A 63 21.09 -3.78 1.14
CA MET A 63 21.12 -2.72 2.15
C MET A 63 20.29 -3.05 3.39
N LEU A 64 19.12 -3.68 3.22
CA LEU A 64 18.25 -4.08 4.31
C LEU A 64 18.85 -5.24 5.12
N ALA A 65 19.47 -6.21 4.46
CA ALA A 65 20.18 -7.30 5.14
C ALA A 65 21.34 -6.76 6.00
N ASP A 66 22.13 -5.82 5.45
CA ASP A 66 23.20 -5.15 6.20
C ASP A 66 22.67 -4.34 7.40
N ALA A 67 21.46 -3.78 7.27
CA ALA A 67 20.75 -3.09 8.34
C ALA A 67 20.06 -4.03 9.35
N GLY A 68 20.21 -5.35 9.20
CA GLY A 68 19.70 -6.34 10.16
C GLY A 68 18.24 -6.75 9.94
N TRP A 69 17.68 -6.52 8.76
CA TRP A 69 16.37 -7.05 8.38
C TRP A 69 16.47 -8.51 7.94
N GLU A 70 15.57 -9.33 8.47
CA GLU A 70 15.46 -10.76 8.19
C GLU A 70 14.19 -11.06 7.38
N PHE A 71 14.29 -11.97 6.42
CA PHE A 71 13.14 -12.47 5.66
C PHE A 71 12.11 -13.18 6.56
N SER A 72 10.83 -12.89 6.33
CA SER A 72 9.71 -13.52 7.04
C SER A 72 8.65 -14.13 6.13
N GLY A 73 8.55 -13.74 4.86
CA GLY A 73 7.53 -14.25 3.95
C GLY A 73 7.47 -13.49 2.63
N LEU A 74 7.02 -14.16 1.57
CA LEU A 74 6.87 -13.64 0.21
C LEU A 74 5.49 -14.07 -0.33
N TYR A 75 4.83 -13.17 -1.06
CA TYR A 75 3.51 -13.43 -1.64
C TYR A 75 3.40 -12.81 -3.03
N GLY A 76 2.88 -13.56 -4.00
CA GLY A 76 2.43 -13.01 -5.29
C GLY A 76 0.97 -12.55 -5.24
N VAL A 77 0.66 -11.43 -5.87
CA VAL A 77 -0.69 -10.87 -5.96
C VAL A 77 -1.03 -10.57 -7.42
N ASP A 78 -2.22 -10.98 -7.87
CA ASP A 78 -2.78 -10.63 -9.19
C ASP A 78 -3.97 -9.67 -9.00
N TYR A 79 -3.84 -8.47 -9.55
CA TYR A 79 -4.84 -7.42 -9.47
C TYR A 79 -5.83 -7.38 -10.64
N LEU A 80 -5.84 -8.38 -11.55
CA LEU A 80 -6.66 -8.37 -12.78
C LEU A 80 -8.13 -7.97 -12.58
N THR A 81 -8.76 -8.43 -11.50
CA THR A 81 -10.18 -8.17 -11.20
C THR A 81 -10.37 -7.30 -9.96
N HIS A 82 -9.29 -6.71 -9.44
CA HIS A 82 -9.35 -5.89 -8.23
C HIS A 82 -10.07 -4.56 -8.55
N PRO A 83 -10.99 -4.09 -7.70
CA PRO A 83 -11.85 -2.92 -7.96
C PRO A 83 -11.13 -1.55 -7.98
N GLY A 84 -9.79 -1.53 -8.14
CA GLY A 84 -8.94 -0.34 -8.11
C GLY A 84 -8.04 -0.29 -6.88
N ARG A 85 -6.84 0.27 -7.04
CA ARG A 85 -5.85 0.50 -5.97
C ARG A 85 -5.66 1.99 -5.78
N THR A 86 -5.68 2.44 -4.53
CA THR A 86 -5.54 3.87 -4.16
C THR A 86 -4.46 4.10 -3.10
N ASP A 87 -3.72 3.04 -2.76
CA ASP A 87 -2.78 2.99 -1.65
C ASP A 87 -1.30 2.96 -2.11
N LEU A 88 -1.05 3.08 -3.42
CA LEU A 88 0.29 3.27 -3.97
C LEU A 88 0.68 4.75 -3.98
N PRO A 89 1.98 5.08 -3.82
CA PRO A 89 2.49 6.42 -4.09
C PRO A 89 2.22 6.85 -5.53
N ALA A 90 2.00 8.15 -5.75
CA ALA A 90 1.82 8.71 -7.09
C ALA A 90 3.00 8.45 -8.05
N THR A 91 4.21 8.23 -7.51
CA THR A 91 5.42 7.95 -8.27
C THR A 91 5.58 6.48 -8.66
N VAL A 92 4.71 5.59 -8.19
CA VAL A 92 4.80 4.14 -8.40
C VAL A 92 3.64 3.73 -9.31
N PRO A 93 3.90 3.36 -10.58
CA PRO A 93 2.84 2.93 -11.49
C PRO A 93 2.20 1.64 -11.00
N ALA A 94 0.88 1.57 -11.09
CA ALA A 94 0.14 0.39 -10.70
C ALA A 94 0.22 -0.69 -11.79
N GLU A 95 0.90 -1.80 -11.50
CA GLU A 95 0.95 -2.96 -12.40
C GLU A 95 -0.12 -4.02 -12.07
N ARG A 96 -0.27 -5.03 -12.94
CA ARG A 96 -1.18 -6.17 -12.69
C ARG A 96 -0.66 -7.06 -11.57
N PHE A 97 0.62 -7.41 -11.62
CA PHE A 97 1.23 -8.27 -10.62
C PHE A 97 1.94 -7.45 -9.56
N GLU A 98 1.96 -7.98 -8.35
CA GLU A 98 2.75 -7.43 -7.25
C GLU A 98 3.41 -8.57 -6.48
N VAL A 99 4.70 -8.40 -6.17
CA VAL A 99 5.40 -9.26 -5.22
C VAL A 99 5.51 -8.53 -3.89
N VAL A 100 5.01 -9.14 -2.84
CA VAL A 100 5.01 -8.60 -1.48
C VAL A 100 6.00 -9.39 -0.63
N ILE A 101 7.07 -8.72 -0.18
CA ILE A 101 8.03 -9.30 0.75
C ILE A 101 7.79 -8.72 2.15
N THR A 102 7.81 -9.57 3.16
CA THR A 102 7.71 -9.17 4.57
C THR A 102 9.01 -9.44 5.30
N LEU A 103 9.48 -8.44 6.01
CA LEU A 103 10.73 -8.44 6.75
C LEU A 103 10.51 -8.08 8.22
N ILE A 104 11.38 -8.60 9.07
CA ILE A 104 11.40 -8.29 10.50
C ILE A 104 12.79 -7.81 10.91
N ASN A 105 12.85 -6.84 11.82
CA ASN A 105 14.09 -6.51 12.53
C ASN A 105 13.86 -6.81 14.01
N ARG A 106 14.58 -7.81 14.53
CA ARG A 106 14.39 -8.30 15.91
C ARG A 106 14.99 -7.37 16.95
N THR A 107 16.05 -6.65 16.60
CA THR A 107 16.72 -5.68 17.48
C THR A 107 15.80 -4.48 17.73
N GLU A 108 15.23 -3.94 16.66
CA GLU A 108 14.33 -2.79 16.71
C GLU A 108 12.87 -3.17 17.01
N ARG A 109 12.54 -4.47 16.97
CA ARG A 109 11.18 -5.00 17.09
C ARG A 109 10.23 -4.40 16.06
N SER A 110 10.73 -4.14 14.87
CA SER A 110 10.00 -3.50 13.78
C SER A 110 9.70 -4.48 12.65
N ARG A 111 8.71 -4.14 11.83
CA ARG A 111 8.31 -4.90 10.63
C ARG A 111 8.33 -3.98 9.42
N LEU A 112 8.76 -4.51 8.29
CA LEU A 112 8.82 -3.81 7.02
C LEU A 112 8.16 -4.65 5.95
N ARG A 113 7.51 -3.99 4.99
CA ARG A 113 6.97 -4.62 3.80
C ARG A 113 7.60 -4.00 2.57
N LEU A 114 7.98 -4.82 1.61
CA LEU A 114 8.34 -4.38 0.26
C LEU A 114 7.18 -4.73 -0.66
N ARG A 115 6.75 -3.78 -1.50
CA ARG A 115 5.76 -4.01 -2.54
C ARG A 115 6.39 -3.68 -3.89
N VAL A 116 6.61 -4.71 -4.69
CA VAL A 116 7.25 -4.59 -6.00
C VAL A 116 6.16 -4.69 -7.05
N GLN A 117 6.00 -3.65 -7.87
CA GLN A 117 5.08 -3.70 -9.01
C GLN A 117 5.74 -4.43 -10.17
N VAL A 118 5.03 -5.37 -10.77
CA VAL A 118 5.57 -6.26 -11.81
C VAL A 118 4.64 -6.24 -13.04
N PRO A 119 5.14 -5.81 -14.21
CA PRO A 119 4.35 -5.78 -15.44
C PRO A 119 3.80 -7.16 -15.84
N ALA A 120 2.66 -7.16 -16.53
CA ALA A 120 2.03 -8.41 -16.98
C ALA A 120 2.74 -9.03 -18.19
N ASP A 121 3.36 -8.19 -19.01
CA ASP A 121 4.08 -8.53 -20.24
C ASP A 121 5.53 -8.97 -19.97
N GLU A 122 6.13 -8.50 -18.87
CA GLU A 122 7.48 -8.87 -18.43
C GLU A 122 7.47 -9.20 -16.93
N PRO A 123 6.93 -10.37 -16.54
CA PRO A 123 6.72 -10.73 -15.14
C PRO A 123 8.00 -11.25 -14.46
N GLU A 124 9.05 -10.41 -14.45
CA GLU A 124 10.37 -10.75 -13.94
C GLU A 124 10.75 -9.93 -12.71
N VAL A 125 11.38 -10.58 -11.73
CA VAL A 125 11.93 -9.97 -10.52
C VAL A 125 13.19 -10.73 -10.12
N ASN A 126 14.20 -10.01 -9.62
CA ASN A 126 15.43 -10.64 -9.12
C ASN A 126 15.16 -11.54 -7.91
N SER A 127 15.71 -12.76 -7.93
CA SER A 127 15.67 -13.68 -6.79
C SER A 127 16.39 -13.09 -5.58
N LEU A 128 15.86 -13.36 -4.39
CA LEU A 128 16.42 -12.90 -3.12
C LEU A 128 17.20 -13.99 -2.38
N SER A 129 17.31 -15.20 -2.95
CA SER A 129 17.84 -16.36 -2.23
C SER A 129 19.32 -16.27 -1.91
N GLU A 130 20.09 -15.52 -2.71
CA GLU A 130 21.50 -15.25 -2.40
C GLU A 130 21.68 -14.39 -1.13
N ILE A 131 20.68 -13.55 -0.81
CA ILE A 131 20.66 -12.68 0.38
C ILE A 131 19.97 -13.41 1.54
N TRP A 132 18.81 -13.97 1.29
CA TRP A 132 18.01 -14.72 2.26
C TRP A 132 17.66 -16.10 1.71
N PRO A 133 18.47 -17.13 1.96
CA PRO A 133 18.23 -18.49 1.44
C PRO A 133 16.87 -19.09 1.81
N GLY A 134 16.20 -18.54 2.83
CA GLY A 134 14.84 -18.93 3.21
C GLY A 134 13.76 -18.55 2.19
N THR A 135 14.05 -17.75 1.17
CA THR A 135 13.09 -17.35 0.14
C THR A 135 12.85 -18.42 -0.92
N GLU A 136 13.81 -19.33 -1.16
CA GLU A 136 13.81 -20.35 -2.23
C GLU A 136 12.48 -21.11 -2.37
N ALA A 137 11.90 -21.54 -1.25
CA ALA A 137 10.64 -22.27 -1.29
C ALA A 137 9.49 -21.35 -1.72
N SER A 138 9.38 -20.16 -1.11
CA SER A 138 8.33 -19.20 -1.39
C SER A 138 8.43 -18.56 -2.77
N GLU A 139 9.63 -18.41 -3.34
CA GLU A 139 9.83 -17.93 -4.71
C GLU A 139 9.33 -18.94 -5.76
N ARG A 140 9.23 -20.22 -5.39
CA ARG A 140 8.80 -21.31 -6.28
C ARG A 140 7.32 -21.69 -6.14
N GLU A 141 6.61 -21.13 -5.16
CA GLU A 141 5.16 -21.33 -4.94
C GLU A 141 4.32 -20.50 -5.92
#